data_AF-A0A838W293-F1
#
_entry.id   AF-A0A838W293-F1
#
_cell.length_a   1.000
_cell.length_b   1.000
_cell.length_c   1.000
_cell.angle_alpha   90.00
_cell.angle_beta   90.00
_cell.angle_gamma   90.00
#
_symmetry.space_group_name_H-M   'P 1'
#
loop_
_entity.id
_entity.type
_entity.pdbx_description
1 polymer ?
#
loop_
_entity_poly.entity_id
_entity_poly.type
_entity_poly.pdbx_seq_one_letter_code
_entity_poly.pdbx_strand_id
1 'polypeptide(L)'
;MLESSDPSSSSFISQLSLNRDLLGVVIGVTNSGYVLFEGKEPTGLGEYVIITNDDKKKILGVVESCLIKSDALDDISNFQEALESKSVAEINKRDKSFKISVKILGLLDLLKQAKVILPEIPPLPGTEVYKADENDLEEIFNPNEESWIRIGTLLRNSIVPAKVNINRLTTRHLGILAMTGMGKSNLVSIIAKSISGIPGTMVIFDYHDEYRFLEGENINFVQAQINPRLLTAEKFAEVI
;
A
#
# COMPACT_ATOMS: atom_id res chain seq x y z
N MET A 1 18.63 44.31 -33.52
CA MET A 1 18.93 42.94 -33.07
C MET A 1 17.65 42.37 -32.50
N LEU A 2 16.90 41.67 -33.36
CA LEU A 2 15.67 40.97 -32.99
C LEU A 2 16.09 39.50 -32.86
N GLU A 3 16.23 39.02 -31.62
CA GLU A 3 16.36 37.58 -31.38
C GLU A 3 14.97 36.96 -31.40
N SER A 4 14.76 36.14 -32.43
CA SER A 4 13.62 35.27 -32.61
C SER A 4 13.57 34.22 -31.50
N SER A 5 12.57 34.31 -30.63
CA SER A 5 12.21 33.22 -29.71
C SER A 5 11.65 32.06 -30.52
N ASP A 6 12.43 30.98 -30.60
CA ASP A 6 12.10 29.74 -31.31
C ASP A 6 10.85 29.06 -30.70
N PRO A 7 9.73 28.93 -31.42
CA PRO A 7 8.48 28.36 -30.93
C PRO A 7 8.57 26.84 -30.64
N SER A 8 9.67 26.19 -31.04
CA SER A 8 9.91 24.76 -30.88
C SER A 8 10.25 24.34 -29.44
N SER A 9 10.65 25.29 -28.59
CA SER A 9 11.00 25.04 -27.18
C SER A 9 9.76 24.93 -26.27
N SER A 10 8.68 25.63 -26.59
CA SER A 10 7.42 25.55 -25.84
C SER A 10 6.58 24.31 -26.18
N SER A 11 6.77 23.72 -27.37
CA SER A 11 6.09 22.47 -27.76
C SER A 11 6.76 21.21 -27.21
N PHE A 12 8.02 21.29 -26.79
CA PHE A 12 8.74 20.17 -26.19
C PHE A 12 8.36 19.93 -24.72
N ILE A 13 7.97 20.99 -23.99
CA ILE A 13 7.54 20.89 -22.59
C ILE A 13 6.09 20.39 -22.48
N SER A 14 5.26 20.58 -23.52
CA SER A 14 3.89 20.05 -23.56
C SER A 14 3.77 18.56 -23.90
N GLN A 15 4.87 17.90 -24.31
CA GLN A 15 4.89 16.47 -24.67
C GLN A 15 5.40 15.55 -23.55
N LEU A 16 5.75 16.09 -22.38
CA LEU A 16 5.98 15.32 -21.16
C LEU A 16 4.68 15.11 -20.36
N SER A 17 3.55 14.93 -21.05
CA SER A 17 2.42 14.23 -20.46
C SER A 17 2.88 12.81 -20.16
N LEU A 18 3.24 12.55 -18.89
CA LEU A 18 3.51 11.22 -18.35
C LEU A 18 2.55 10.23 -19.01
N ASN A 19 3.09 9.31 -19.79
CA ASN A 19 2.33 8.26 -20.46
C ASN A 19 1.90 7.25 -19.38
N ARG A 20 1.01 7.70 -18.47
CA ARG A 20 0.48 6.89 -17.39
C ARG A 20 -0.38 5.83 -18.01
N ASP A 21 -0.18 4.60 -17.56
CA ASP A 21 -0.94 3.48 -18.09
C ASP A 21 -2.42 3.62 -17.67
N LEU A 22 -3.30 3.88 -18.64
CA LEU A 22 -4.74 3.94 -18.42
C LEU A 22 -5.21 2.56 -18.00
N LEU A 23 -5.85 2.43 -16.85
CA LEU A 23 -6.35 1.16 -16.33
C LEU A 23 -7.85 0.98 -16.56
N GLY A 24 -8.61 2.06 -16.63
CA GLY A 24 -10.06 1.98 -16.79
C GLY A 24 -10.78 3.30 -16.53
N VAL A 25 -12.09 3.20 -16.33
CA VAL A 25 -12.98 4.36 -16.15
C VAL A 25 -13.90 4.14 -14.96
N VAL A 26 -14.05 5.14 -14.09
CA VAL A 26 -14.93 5.10 -12.92
C VAL A 26 -16.38 4.89 -13.34
N ILE A 27 -17.10 4.00 -12.67
CA ILE A 27 -18.49 3.65 -12.97
C ILE A 27 -19.35 3.59 -11.71
N GLY A 28 -20.67 3.68 -11.90
CA GLY A 28 -21.64 3.51 -10.83
C GLY A 28 -21.67 4.67 -9.84
N VAL A 29 -22.01 4.36 -8.58
CA VAL A 29 -22.08 5.36 -7.51
C VAL A 29 -20.72 5.46 -6.83
N THR A 30 -20.20 6.68 -6.72
CA THR A 30 -18.91 6.97 -6.09
C THR A 30 -19.10 7.58 -4.71
N ASN A 31 -18.13 7.37 -3.82
CA ASN A 31 -18.06 8.05 -2.54
C ASN A 31 -16.60 8.45 -2.23
N SER A 32 -16.40 9.32 -1.24
CA SER A 32 -15.07 9.88 -0.96
C SER A 32 -14.04 8.87 -0.44
N GLY A 33 -14.49 7.68 0.00
CA GLY A 33 -13.63 6.61 0.52
C GLY A 33 -13.41 5.45 -0.46
N TYR A 34 -14.31 5.26 -1.43
CA TYR A 34 -14.34 4.11 -2.32
C TYR A 34 -14.91 4.46 -3.68
N VAL A 35 -14.32 3.86 -4.71
CA VAL A 35 -14.81 3.95 -6.09
C VAL A 35 -14.74 2.60 -6.78
N LEU A 36 -15.64 2.40 -7.74
CA LEU A 36 -15.65 1.27 -8.64
C LEU A 36 -15.22 1.77 -10.03
N PHE A 37 -14.34 1.05 -10.71
CA PHE A 37 -14.02 1.33 -12.10
C PHE A 37 -14.14 0.07 -12.97
N GLU A 38 -14.52 0.28 -14.23
CA GLU A 38 -14.49 -0.73 -15.28
C GLU A 38 -13.08 -0.72 -15.89
N GLY A 39 -12.34 -1.81 -15.69
CA GLY A 39 -10.97 -1.94 -16.15
C GLY A 39 -10.87 -2.35 -17.62
N LYS A 40 -9.78 -1.95 -18.28
CA LYS A 40 -9.41 -2.51 -19.60
C LYS A 40 -8.95 -3.97 -19.49
N GLU A 41 -8.42 -4.33 -18.33
CA GLU A 41 -7.85 -5.63 -18.02
C GLU A 41 -7.91 -5.90 -16.50
N PRO A 42 -7.72 -7.17 -16.05
CA PRO A 42 -7.68 -7.48 -14.63
C PRO A 42 -6.58 -6.71 -13.90
N THR A 43 -6.92 -6.03 -12.82
CA THR A 43 -5.96 -5.30 -11.98
C THR A 43 -5.75 -6.02 -10.66
N GLY A 44 -4.50 -6.21 -10.26
CA GLY A 44 -4.15 -6.96 -9.05
C GLY A 44 -4.48 -6.21 -7.75
N LEU A 45 -4.80 -6.96 -6.69
CA LEU A 45 -4.86 -6.44 -5.32
C LEU A 45 -3.57 -5.71 -4.96
N GLY A 46 -3.70 -4.54 -4.30
CA GLY A 46 -2.58 -3.73 -3.83
C GLY A 46 -1.92 -2.88 -4.93
N GLU A 47 -2.47 -2.85 -6.15
CA GLU A 47 -2.06 -1.90 -7.18
C GLU A 47 -2.50 -0.49 -6.77
N TYR A 48 -1.59 0.48 -6.91
CA TYR A 48 -1.89 1.88 -6.64
C TYR A 48 -2.35 2.58 -7.91
N VAL A 49 -3.40 3.38 -7.79
CA VAL A 49 -4.01 4.08 -8.91
C VAL A 49 -4.18 5.56 -8.63
N ILE A 50 -4.14 6.36 -9.69
CA ILE A 50 -4.41 7.79 -9.66
C ILE A 50 -5.71 8.08 -10.40
N ILE A 51 -6.55 8.88 -9.75
CA ILE A 51 -7.80 9.38 -10.31
C ILE A 51 -7.72 10.90 -10.28
N THR A 52 -7.94 11.55 -11.41
CA THR A 52 -7.87 13.01 -11.50
C THR A 52 -9.27 13.57 -11.51
N ASN A 53 -9.63 14.33 -10.47
CA ASN A 53 -10.93 15.00 -10.42
C ASN A 53 -10.97 16.19 -11.39
N ASP A 54 -12.15 16.71 -11.69
CA ASP A 54 -12.34 17.83 -12.64
C ASP A 54 -11.52 19.08 -12.26
N ASP A 55 -11.34 19.32 -10.96
CA ASP A 55 -10.49 20.38 -10.40
C ASP A 55 -8.99 20.14 -10.60
N LYS A 56 -8.60 19.16 -11.42
CA LYS A 56 -7.22 18.69 -11.65
C LYS A 56 -6.49 18.17 -10.40
N LYS A 57 -7.21 17.96 -9.30
CA LYS A 57 -6.67 17.36 -8.09
C LYS A 57 -6.48 15.86 -8.30
N LYS A 58 -5.27 15.36 -8.06
CA LYS A 58 -4.94 13.93 -8.11
C LYS A 58 -5.31 13.26 -6.80
N ILE A 59 -6.02 12.15 -6.90
CA ILE A 59 -6.44 11.31 -5.79
C ILE A 59 -5.69 9.99 -5.91
N LEU A 60 -5.06 9.57 -4.82
CA LEU A 60 -4.42 8.25 -4.74
C LEU A 60 -5.41 7.24 -4.15
N GLY A 61 -5.53 6.09 -4.82
CA GLY A 61 -6.26 4.94 -4.33
C GLY A 61 -5.45 3.66 -4.41
N VAL A 62 -5.94 2.62 -3.75
CA VAL A 62 -5.38 1.27 -3.80
C VAL A 62 -6.48 0.27 -4.16
N VAL A 63 -6.18 -0.65 -5.07
CA VAL A 63 -7.10 -1.72 -5.47
C VAL A 63 -7.30 -2.69 -4.31
N GLU A 64 -8.55 -2.89 -3.91
CA GLU A 64 -8.96 -3.83 -2.85
C GLU A 64 -9.56 -5.13 -3.40
N SER A 65 -10.16 -5.12 -4.58
CA SER A 65 -10.70 -6.33 -5.20
C SER A 65 -10.89 -6.16 -6.70
N CYS A 66 -10.74 -7.26 -7.44
CA CYS A 66 -11.06 -7.33 -8.87
C CYS A 66 -12.05 -8.46 -9.09
N LEU A 67 -13.21 -8.15 -9.66
CA LEU A 67 -14.21 -9.12 -10.09
C LEU A 67 -14.19 -9.21 -11.61
N ILE A 68 -14.17 -10.43 -12.12
CA ILE A 68 -14.21 -10.71 -13.55
C ILE A 68 -15.53 -11.41 -13.84
N LYS A 69 -16.32 -10.85 -14.75
CA LYS A 69 -17.57 -11.45 -15.23
C LYS A 69 -17.47 -11.67 -16.73
N SER A 70 -17.99 -12.80 -17.21
CA SER A 70 -18.16 -13.11 -18.63
C SER A 70 -19.64 -13.25 -18.90
N ASP A 71 -20.18 -12.47 -19.84
CA ASP A 71 -21.60 -12.51 -20.16
C ASP A 71 -21.99 -13.83 -20.87
N ALA A 72 -21.11 -14.40 -21.71
CA ALA A 72 -21.36 -15.70 -22.35
C ALA A 72 -21.27 -16.89 -21.39
N LEU A 73 -20.59 -16.72 -20.24
CA LEU A 73 -20.35 -17.79 -19.27
C LEU A 73 -21.14 -17.62 -17.95
N ASP A 74 -22.03 -16.62 -17.84
CA ASP A 74 -22.76 -16.31 -16.59
C ASP A 74 -23.82 -17.38 -16.26
N ASP A 75 -24.57 -17.84 -17.26
CA ASP A 75 -25.74 -18.71 -17.09
C ASP A 75 -25.54 -20.11 -17.73
N ILE A 76 -24.48 -20.83 -17.33
CA ILE A 76 -24.19 -22.17 -17.89
C ILE A 76 -24.77 -23.30 -17.02
N SER A 77 -25.44 -24.25 -17.67
CA SER A 77 -26.09 -25.39 -17.01
C SER A 77 -25.37 -26.73 -17.17
N ASN A 78 -24.52 -26.89 -18.19
CA ASN A 78 -23.86 -28.16 -18.50
C ASN A 78 -22.48 -28.01 -19.17
N PHE A 79 -21.73 -29.12 -19.24
CA PHE A 79 -20.35 -29.13 -19.74
C PHE A 79 -20.22 -28.77 -21.22
N GLN A 80 -21.13 -29.24 -22.08
CA GLN A 80 -21.06 -29.00 -23.52
C GLN A 80 -21.32 -27.52 -23.82
N GLU A 81 -22.33 -26.95 -23.16
CA GLU A 81 -22.63 -25.51 -23.18
C GLU A 81 -21.43 -24.68 -22.70
N ALA A 82 -20.71 -25.10 -21.65
CA ALA A 82 -19.51 -24.43 -21.20
C ALA A 82 -18.40 -24.38 -22.27
N LEU A 83 -18.19 -25.46 -23.01
CA LEU A 83 -17.18 -25.53 -24.08
C LEU A 83 -17.53 -24.62 -25.26
N GLU A 84 -18.80 -24.59 -25.64
CA GLU A 84 -19.30 -23.75 -26.73
C GLU A 84 -19.24 -22.27 -26.34
N SER A 85 -19.76 -21.90 -25.17
CA SER A 85 -19.69 -20.53 -24.65
C SER A 85 -18.26 -20.05 -24.41
N LYS A 86 -17.32 -20.94 -24.03
CA LYS A 86 -15.89 -20.60 -23.93
C LYS A 86 -15.34 -20.11 -25.28
N SER A 87 -15.69 -20.81 -26.36
CA SER A 87 -15.25 -20.46 -27.71
C SER A 87 -15.83 -19.11 -28.16
N VAL A 88 -17.08 -18.82 -27.79
CA VAL A 88 -17.74 -17.53 -28.05
C VAL A 88 -17.09 -16.39 -27.25
N ALA A 89 -16.82 -16.62 -25.97
CA ALA A 89 -16.16 -15.67 -25.07
C ALA A 89 -14.77 -15.26 -25.55
N GLU A 90 -13.99 -16.20 -26.12
CA GLU A 90 -12.65 -15.92 -26.65
C GLU A 90 -12.67 -15.01 -27.90
N ILE A 91 -13.71 -15.11 -28.73
CA ILE A 91 -13.84 -14.32 -29.97
C ILE A 91 -14.37 -12.91 -29.66
N ASN A 92 -15.24 -12.77 -28.67
CA ASN A 92 -15.88 -11.49 -28.35
C ASN A 92 -15.10 -10.69 -27.31
N LYS A 93 -14.39 -9.65 -27.76
CA LYS A 93 -13.65 -8.74 -26.86
C LYS A 93 -14.51 -8.01 -25.81
N ARG A 94 -15.84 -7.97 -25.98
CA ARG A 94 -16.78 -7.34 -25.04
C ARG A 94 -17.38 -8.33 -24.04
N ASP A 95 -17.02 -9.60 -24.13
CA ASP A 95 -17.58 -10.63 -23.27
C ASP A 95 -17.20 -10.44 -21.79
N LYS A 96 -15.93 -10.08 -21.55
CA LYS A 96 -15.39 -9.95 -20.20
C LYS A 96 -15.53 -8.51 -19.71
N SER A 97 -16.11 -8.37 -18.53
CA SER A 97 -16.09 -7.13 -17.73
C SER A 97 -15.18 -7.30 -16.53
N PHE A 98 -14.47 -6.23 -16.19
CA PHE A 98 -13.51 -6.17 -15.10
C PHE A 98 -13.96 -5.07 -14.14
N LYS A 99 -14.58 -5.47 -13.03
CA LYS A 99 -15.05 -4.54 -11.99
C LYS A 99 -14.02 -4.47 -10.86
N ILE A 100 -13.32 -3.34 -10.77
CA ILE A 100 -12.26 -3.13 -9.78
C ILE A 100 -12.74 -2.16 -8.70
N SER A 101 -12.72 -2.61 -7.44
CA SER A 101 -12.96 -1.76 -6.27
C SER A 101 -11.66 -1.14 -5.79
N VAL A 102 -11.69 0.17 -5.60
CA VAL A 102 -10.55 0.97 -5.14
C VAL A 102 -10.92 1.69 -3.86
N LYS A 103 -10.08 1.56 -2.85
CA LYS A 103 -10.11 2.39 -1.65
C LYS A 103 -9.33 3.67 -1.89
N ILE A 104 -9.96 4.80 -1.64
CA ILE A 104 -9.33 6.12 -1.69
C ILE A 104 -8.48 6.32 -0.44
N LEU A 105 -7.20 6.62 -0.64
CA LEU A 105 -6.26 6.94 0.44
C LEU A 105 -6.26 8.43 0.75
N GLY A 106 -6.44 9.28 -0.26
CA GLY A 106 -6.56 10.72 -0.11
C GLY A 106 -6.02 11.50 -1.30
N LEU A 107 -5.94 12.82 -1.13
CA LEU A 107 -5.36 13.73 -2.13
C LEU A 107 -3.84 13.54 -2.19
N LEU A 108 -3.32 13.29 -3.40
CA LEU A 108 -1.92 12.92 -3.63
C LEU A 108 -0.94 13.94 -3.04
N ASP A 109 -1.14 15.24 -3.32
CA ASP A 109 -0.25 16.31 -2.87
C ASP A 109 -0.21 16.46 -1.35
N LEU A 110 -1.30 16.09 -0.67
CA LEU A 110 -1.40 16.13 0.79
C LEU A 110 -0.79 14.88 1.42
N LEU A 111 -0.95 13.71 0.77
CA LEU A 111 -0.29 12.48 1.19
C LEU A 111 1.24 12.61 1.14
N LYS A 112 1.78 13.26 0.11
CA LYS A 112 3.21 13.62 0.01
C LYS A 112 3.70 14.49 1.18
N GLN A 113 2.79 15.22 1.83
CA GLN A 113 3.06 16.01 3.05
C GLN A 113 2.69 15.27 4.35
N ALA A 114 2.51 13.94 4.28
CA ALA A 114 2.05 13.09 5.38
C ALA A 114 0.70 13.51 6.00
N LYS A 115 -0.18 14.13 5.20
CA LYS A 115 -1.54 14.52 5.57
C LYS A 115 -2.56 13.66 4.84
N VAL A 116 -3.33 12.88 5.60
CA VAL A 116 -4.38 12.01 5.06
C VAL A 116 -5.69 12.79 5.04
N ILE A 117 -6.03 13.33 3.86
CA ILE A 117 -7.27 14.08 3.63
C ILE A 117 -7.96 13.46 2.42
N LEU A 118 -9.19 12.98 2.64
CA LEU A 118 -10.05 12.46 1.59
C LEU A 118 -10.57 13.61 0.72
N PRO A 119 -10.84 13.37 -0.57
CA PRO A 119 -11.46 14.37 -1.42
C PRO A 119 -12.88 14.68 -0.91
N GLU A 120 -13.18 15.98 -0.74
CA GLU A 120 -14.52 16.44 -0.30
C GLU A 120 -15.61 16.00 -1.27
N ILE A 121 -15.29 16.05 -2.57
CA ILE A 121 -16.17 15.61 -3.65
C ILE A 121 -15.60 14.32 -4.21
N PRO A 122 -16.39 13.22 -4.26
CA PRO A 122 -15.93 11.96 -4.83
C PRO A 122 -15.61 12.11 -6.33
N PRO A 123 -14.75 11.24 -6.89
CA PRO A 123 -14.55 11.21 -8.34
C PRO A 123 -15.85 11.02 -9.09
N LEU A 124 -15.99 11.66 -10.25
CA LEU A 124 -17.18 11.51 -11.07
C LEU A 124 -17.18 10.16 -11.82
N PRO A 125 -18.35 9.57 -12.07
CA PRO A 125 -18.46 8.50 -13.05
C PRO A 125 -18.01 9.00 -14.42
N GLY A 126 -17.25 8.17 -15.14
CA GLY A 126 -16.61 8.55 -16.41
C GLY A 126 -15.19 9.07 -16.26
N THR A 127 -14.70 9.35 -15.04
CA THR A 127 -13.31 9.76 -14.81
C THR A 127 -12.34 8.60 -15.11
N GLU A 128 -11.26 8.90 -15.82
CA GLU A 128 -10.21 7.93 -16.13
C GLU A 128 -9.38 7.58 -14.89
N VAL A 129 -9.03 6.30 -14.78
CA VAL A 129 -8.18 5.73 -13.72
C VAL A 129 -6.87 5.29 -14.32
N TYR A 130 -5.78 5.78 -13.76
CA TYR A 130 -4.42 5.51 -14.24
C TYR A 130 -3.61 4.75 -13.20
N LYS A 131 -2.61 3.99 -13.64
CA LYS A 131 -1.61 3.43 -12.73
C LYS A 131 -0.82 4.56 -12.05
N ALA A 132 -0.51 4.39 -10.76
CA ALA A 132 0.32 5.33 -10.03
C ALA A 132 1.80 5.22 -10.46
N ASP A 133 2.46 6.35 -10.62
CA ASP A 133 3.88 6.39 -10.97
C ASP A 133 4.75 6.03 -9.76
N GLU A 134 5.89 5.39 -10.02
CA GLU A 134 6.89 5.08 -9.00
C GLU A 134 7.31 6.32 -8.20
N ASN A 135 7.60 7.43 -8.88
CA ASN A 135 7.99 8.69 -8.24
C ASN A 135 6.94 9.20 -7.24
N ASP A 136 5.64 9.12 -7.60
CA ASP A 136 4.56 9.55 -6.71
C ASP A 136 4.49 8.67 -5.46
N LEU A 137 4.76 7.37 -5.59
CA LEU A 137 4.77 6.41 -4.49
C LEU A 137 6.03 6.54 -3.63
N GLU A 138 7.20 6.81 -4.21
CA GLU A 138 8.44 7.00 -3.47
C GLU A 138 8.35 8.20 -2.51
N GLU A 139 7.79 9.32 -2.96
CA GLU A 139 7.59 10.50 -2.12
C GLU A 139 6.70 10.23 -0.89
N ILE A 140 5.81 9.23 -0.97
CA ILE A 140 4.88 8.87 0.10
C ILE A 140 5.44 7.77 1.01
N PHE A 141 5.98 6.70 0.43
CA PHE A 141 6.33 5.47 1.14
C PHE A 141 7.82 5.33 1.44
N ASN A 142 8.67 6.12 0.79
CA ASN A 142 10.12 6.10 0.96
C ASN A 142 10.70 7.46 1.40
N PRO A 143 10.26 8.05 2.54
CA PRO A 143 10.89 9.29 3.04
C PRO A 143 12.40 9.15 3.27
N ASN A 144 13.14 10.22 2.96
CA ASN A 144 14.59 10.31 3.06
C ASN A 144 15.04 10.92 4.40
N GLU A 145 14.55 10.35 5.50
CA GLU A 145 14.88 10.77 6.87
C GLU A 145 15.42 9.58 7.66
N GLU A 146 16.44 9.79 8.50
CA GLU A 146 17.05 8.74 9.33
C GLU A 146 16.07 8.08 10.30
N SER A 147 15.00 8.79 10.70
CA SER A 147 13.97 8.26 11.60
C SER A 147 13.02 7.25 10.92
N TRP A 148 13.21 6.95 9.63
CA TRP A 148 12.36 6.05 8.87
C TRP A 148 13.08 4.74 8.54
N ILE A 149 12.52 3.65 9.04
CA ILE A 149 13.09 2.31 8.88
C ILE A 149 12.32 1.56 7.77
N ARG A 150 13.05 0.82 6.94
CA ARG A 150 12.43 -0.02 5.89
C ARG A 150 11.87 -1.30 6.52
N ILE A 151 10.60 -1.58 6.26
CA ILE A 151 9.93 -2.82 6.70
C ILE A 151 9.60 -3.76 5.54
N GLY A 152 9.71 -3.30 4.30
CA GLY A 152 9.41 -4.10 3.11
C GLY A 152 9.43 -3.28 1.83
N THR A 153 8.58 -3.67 0.89
CA THR A 153 8.32 -2.98 -0.39
C THR A 153 6.82 -3.01 -0.68
N LEU A 154 6.35 -2.20 -1.62
CA LEU A 154 4.95 -2.26 -2.05
C LEU A 154 4.68 -3.57 -2.82
N LEU A 155 3.48 -4.13 -2.65
CA LEU A 155 3.13 -5.46 -3.17
C LEU A 155 3.26 -5.59 -4.70
N ARG A 156 2.81 -4.57 -5.43
CA ARG A 156 2.87 -4.51 -6.91
C ARG A 156 3.96 -3.60 -7.44
N ASN A 157 4.75 -3.00 -6.54
CA ASN A 157 5.84 -2.11 -6.88
C ASN A 157 7.03 -2.40 -5.96
N SER A 158 7.74 -3.49 -6.27
CA SER A 158 8.84 -4.00 -5.44
C SER A 158 10.08 -3.11 -5.44
N ILE A 159 10.15 -2.15 -6.37
CA ILE A 159 11.23 -1.16 -6.44
C ILE A 159 11.05 -0.14 -5.31
N VAL A 160 9.81 0.26 -5.02
CA VAL A 160 9.50 1.27 -3.99
C VAL A 160 9.59 0.65 -2.58
N PRO A 161 10.55 1.09 -1.73
CA PRO A 161 10.63 0.65 -0.35
C PRO A 161 9.43 1.16 0.46
N ALA A 162 8.92 0.32 1.36
CA ALA A 162 7.95 0.73 2.36
C ALA A 162 8.68 1.01 3.67
N LYS A 163 8.65 2.27 4.11
CA LYS A 163 9.26 2.71 5.36
C LYS A 163 8.23 3.14 6.40
N VAL A 164 8.60 3.04 7.67
CA VAL A 164 7.81 3.49 8.83
C VAL A 164 8.65 4.36 9.74
N ASN A 165 8.04 5.40 10.31
CA ASN A 165 8.72 6.32 11.22
C ASN A 165 8.85 5.70 12.62
N ILE A 166 10.08 5.45 13.08
CA ILE A 166 10.35 4.78 14.36
C ILE A 166 9.90 5.61 15.56
N ASN A 167 10.05 6.93 15.51
CA ASN A 167 9.63 7.83 16.59
C ASN A 167 8.11 7.78 16.78
N ARG A 168 7.35 7.63 15.69
CA ARG A 168 5.89 7.45 15.77
C ARG A 168 5.50 6.07 16.30
N LEU A 169 6.27 5.03 15.99
CA LEU A 169 6.04 3.67 16.50
C LEU A 169 6.28 3.56 18.01
N THR A 170 7.22 4.33 18.56
CA THR A 170 7.54 4.28 20.01
C THR A 170 6.65 5.20 20.84
N THR A 171 6.17 6.32 20.26
CA THR A 171 5.29 7.27 20.97
C THR A 171 3.81 6.91 20.91
N ARG A 172 3.39 6.11 19.94
CA ARG A 172 2.02 5.60 19.83
C ARG A 172 2.06 4.09 20.04
N HIS A 173 1.21 3.55 20.91
CA HIS A 173 1.15 2.09 21.12
C HIS A 173 1.03 1.34 19.78
N LEU A 174 1.90 0.36 19.55
CA LEU A 174 1.93 -0.46 18.34
C LEU A 174 1.32 -1.83 18.62
N GLY A 175 0.32 -2.22 17.83
CA GLY A 175 -0.19 -3.60 17.78
C GLY A 175 0.24 -4.30 16.49
N ILE A 176 0.96 -5.42 16.60
CA ILE A 176 1.30 -6.29 15.46
C ILE A 176 0.41 -7.54 15.54
N LEU A 177 -0.55 -7.63 14.63
CA LEU A 177 -1.54 -8.71 14.58
C LEU A 177 -1.34 -9.54 13.30
N ALA A 178 -1.19 -10.85 13.46
CA ALA A 178 -1.10 -11.78 12.33
C ALA A 178 -1.51 -13.19 12.78
N MET A 179 -1.97 -14.02 11.84
CA MET A 179 -2.14 -15.46 12.09
C MET A 179 -0.77 -16.15 12.22
N THR A 180 -0.73 -17.32 12.86
CA THR A 180 0.49 -18.14 12.95
C THR A 180 1.06 -18.41 11.55
N GLY A 181 2.37 -18.22 11.40
CA GLY A 181 3.08 -18.39 10.12
C GLY A 181 3.00 -17.20 9.16
N MET A 182 2.26 -16.14 9.48
CA MET A 182 2.13 -14.95 8.60
C MET A 182 3.20 -13.87 8.83
N GLY A 183 4.29 -14.21 9.52
CA GLY A 183 5.47 -13.33 9.62
C GLY A 183 5.46 -12.29 10.75
N LYS A 184 4.65 -12.47 11.81
CA LYS A 184 4.67 -11.59 13.00
C LYS A 184 6.09 -11.41 13.55
N SER A 185 6.75 -12.52 13.87
CA SER A 185 8.07 -12.51 14.50
C SER A 185 9.18 -12.07 13.53
N ASN A 186 8.98 -12.27 12.23
CA ASN A 186 9.83 -11.69 11.20
C ASN A 186 9.77 -10.15 11.18
N LEU A 187 8.56 -9.57 11.22
CA LEU A 187 8.40 -8.11 11.27
C LEU A 187 9.00 -7.53 12.56
N VAL A 188 8.77 -8.17 13.72
CA VAL A 188 9.40 -7.77 14.99
C VAL A 188 10.93 -7.81 14.88
N SER A 189 11.50 -8.85 14.26
CA SER A 189 12.94 -8.98 14.07
C SER A 189 13.53 -7.86 13.20
N ILE A 190 12.84 -7.45 12.13
CA ILE A 190 13.25 -6.32 11.28
C ILE A 190 13.25 -5.01 12.07
N ILE A 191 12.20 -4.77 12.86
CA ILE A 191 12.10 -3.57 13.71
C ILE A 191 13.21 -3.59 14.77
N ALA A 192 13.42 -4.72 15.45
CA ALA A 192 14.44 -4.86 16.48
C ALA A 192 15.86 -4.59 15.94
N LYS A 193 16.21 -5.16 14.78
CA LYS A 193 17.48 -4.89 14.10
C LYS A 193 17.63 -3.43 13.69
N SER A 194 16.53 -2.79 13.27
CA SER A 194 16.57 -1.37 12.90
C SER A 194 16.78 -0.47 14.12
N ILE A 195 16.15 -0.81 15.26
CA ILE A 195 16.33 -0.07 16.53
C ILE A 195 17.75 -0.25 17.07
N SER A 196 18.35 -1.44 16.93
CA SER A 196 19.67 -1.72 17.49
C SER A 196 20.81 -0.93 16.81
N GLY A 197 20.57 -0.41 15.60
CA GLY A 197 21.47 0.47 14.87
C GLY A 197 21.29 1.97 15.14
N ILE A 198 20.35 2.38 16.00
CA ILE A 198 20.09 3.78 16.36
C ILE A 198 20.16 3.95 17.89
N PRO A 199 20.22 5.19 18.44
CA PRO A 199 20.18 5.41 19.89
C PRO A 199 18.77 5.17 20.47
N GLY A 200 18.27 3.94 20.34
CA GLY A 200 17.01 3.45 20.87
C GLY A 200 17.17 2.13 21.62
N THR A 201 16.24 1.82 22.53
CA THR A 201 16.25 0.57 23.29
C THR A 201 14.91 -0.13 23.12
N MET A 202 14.95 -1.39 22.70
CA MET A 202 13.80 -2.29 22.65
C MET A 202 14.02 -3.44 23.62
N VAL A 203 13.03 -3.73 24.45
CA VAL A 203 13.01 -4.90 25.34
C VAL A 203 11.98 -5.88 24.81
N ILE A 204 12.41 -7.09 24.48
CA ILE A 204 11.55 -8.16 23.96
C ILE A 204 11.37 -9.21 25.05
N PHE A 205 10.12 -9.45 25.45
CA PHE A 205 9.76 -10.60 26.27
C PHE A 205 9.48 -11.78 25.34
N ASP A 206 10.47 -12.66 25.19
CA ASP A 206 10.41 -13.77 24.24
C ASP A 206 9.75 -15.01 24.85
N TYR A 207 8.47 -15.22 24.53
CA TYR A 207 7.69 -16.35 25.06
C TYR A 207 7.96 -17.68 24.34
N HIS A 208 8.41 -17.63 23.08
CA HIS A 208 8.55 -18.82 22.22
C HIS A 208 10.01 -19.10 21.82
N ASP A 209 10.98 -18.38 22.39
CA ASP A 209 12.41 -18.47 22.06
C ASP A 209 12.72 -18.14 20.57
N GLU A 210 11.90 -17.27 19.96
CA GLU A 210 11.99 -16.90 18.55
C GLU A 210 13.12 -15.90 18.26
N TYR A 211 13.56 -15.13 19.27
CA TYR A 211 14.51 -14.02 19.12
C TYR A 211 15.86 -14.28 19.78
N ARG A 212 16.05 -15.43 20.43
CA ARG A 212 17.31 -15.80 21.12
C ARG A 212 18.55 -15.71 20.22
N PHE A 213 18.38 -16.04 18.94
CA PHE A 213 19.45 -16.04 17.95
C PHE A 213 19.34 -14.84 16.99
N LEU A 214 18.67 -13.76 17.41
CA LEU A 214 18.59 -12.55 16.61
C LEU A 214 20.00 -11.94 16.49
N GLU A 215 20.52 -11.93 15.27
CA GLU A 215 21.83 -11.34 14.97
C GLU A 215 21.72 -9.82 14.74
N GLY A 216 22.68 -9.07 15.29
CA GLY A 216 22.78 -7.62 15.13
C GLY A 216 23.72 -6.99 16.14
N GLU A 217 24.14 -5.75 15.87
CA GLU A 217 24.90 -4.95 16.82
C GLU A 217 23.99 -4.54 17.99
N ASN A 218 24.54 -4.48 19.20
CA ASN A 218 23.83 -4.07 20.42
C ASN A 218 22.64 -4.96 20.84
N ILE A 219 22.65 -6.25 20.48
CA ILE A 219 21.65 -7.22 20.93
C ILE A 219 22.18 -7.95 22.17
N ASN A 220 21.41 -7.90 23.26
CA ASN A 220 21.76 -8.51 24.53
C ASN A 220 20.69 -9.52 24.97
N PHE A 221 21.11 -10.75 25.22
CA PHE A 221 20.25 -11.75 25.87
C PHE A 221 20.26 -11.53 27.39
N VAL A 222 19.08 -11.39 27.98
CA VAL A 222 18.91 -11.26 29.43
C VAL A 222 18.12 -12.46 29.94
N GLN A 223 18.73 -13.22 30.84
CA GLN A 223 18.03 -14.31 31.51
C GLN A 223 16.95 -13.74 32.43
N ALA A 224 15.71 -14.20 32.29
CA ALA A 224 14.63 -13.82 33.19
C ALA A 224 14.93 -14.32 34.61
N GLN A 225 15.18 -13.38 35.53
CA GLN A 225 15.44 -13.65 36.93
C GLN A 225 14.71 -12.62 37.79
N ILE A 226 14.14 -13.05 38.91
CA ILE A 226 13.57 -12.17 39.92
C ILE A 226 14.55 -12.10 41.08
N ASN A 227 15.01 -10.89 41.43
CA ASN A 227 15.83 -10.66 42.61
C ASN A 227 14.94 -10.09 43.73
N PRO A 228 14.57 -10.87 44.78
CA PRO A 228 13.69 -10.42 45.84
C PRO A 228 14.20 -9.18 46.58
N ARG A 229 15.52 -8.94 46.60
CA ARG A 229 16.12 -7.78 47.24
C ARG A 229 15.80 -6.45 46.54
N LEU A 230 15.35 -6.52 45.29
CA LEU A 230 14.93 -5.35 44.49
C LEU A 230 13.42 -5.16 44.50
N LEU A 231 12.65 -6.05 45.14
CA LEU A 231 11.21 -5.96 45.24
C LEU A 231 10.79 -5.17 46.48
N THR A 232 9.75 -4.37 46.32
CA THR A 232 9.00 -3.79 47.45
C THR A 232 8.22 -4.89 48.18
N ALA A 233 7.92 -4.69 49.47
CA ALA A 233 7.17 -5.67 50.27
C ALA A 233 5.81 -6.06 49.63
N GLU A 234 5.09 -5.10 49.04
CA GLU A 234 3.82 -5.35 48.34
C GLU A 234 3.99 -6.30 47.14
N LYS A 235 4.85 -5.94 46.17
CA LYS A 235 5.18 -6.82 45.03
C LYS A 235 5.73 -8.18 45.44
N PHE A 236 6.50 -8.24 46.53
CA PHE A 236 6.99 -9.52 47.03
C PHE A 236 5.84 -10.39 47.55
N ALA A 237 4.87 -9.80 48.24
CA ALA A 237 3.66 -10.48 48.70
C ALA A 237 2.75 -10.96 47.56
N GLU A 238 2.77 -10.31 46.38
CA GLU A 238 2.01 -10.76 45.20
C GLU A 238 2.64 -11.97 44.48
N VAL A 239 3.92 -12.26 44.73
CA VAL A 239 4.68 -13.31 44.03
C VAL A 239 4.74 -14.63 44.83
N ILE A 240 4.42 -14.60 46.13
CA ILE A 240 4.36 -15.76 47.04
C ILE A 240 2.93 -16.26 47.24
#